data_AF-Q8FLT9-F1
#
_entry.id   AF-Q8FLT9-F1
#
_cell.length_a   1.000
_cell.length_b   1.000
_cell.length_c   1.000
_cell.angle_alpha   90.00
_cell.angle_beta   90.00
_cell.angle_gamma   90.00
#
_symmetry.space_group_name_H-M   'P 1'
#
loop_
_entity.id
_entity.type
_entity.pdbx_description
1 polymer ?
#
loop_
_entity_poly.entity_id
_entity_poly.type
_entity_poly.pdbx_seq_one_letter_code
_entity_poly.pdbx_strand_id
1 'polypeptide(L)'
;MRVKEHNPKGNIMSISTQTAKLVDLVARVHGPNHPHLAEVKSLFHEVNNQLQAPQQDEVRSKLARIRELSNDFQTPSDGCEGYQMMDASLADYEAEVLANLNS
;
A
#
# COMPACT_ATOMS: atom_id res chain seq x y z
N MET A 1 -0.33 -23.23 24.84
CA MET A 1 0.10 -22.62 23.57
C MET A 1 -0.26 -21.14 23.65
N ARG A 2 0.72 -20.23 23.78
CA ARG A 2 0.43 -18.79 23.84
C ARG A 2 0.08 -18.36 22.42
N VAL A 3 -1.20 -18.08 22.16
CA VAL A 3 -1.60 -17.37 20.94
C VAL A 3 -0.82 -16.06 20.94
N LYS A 4 -0.06 -15.79 19.88
CA LYS A 4 0.58 -14.48 19.71
C LYS A 4 -0.57 -13.49 19.61
N GLU A 5 -0.66 -12.57 20.56
CA GLU A 5 -1.64 -11.48 20.54
C GLU A 5 -1.43 -10.73 19.22
N HIS A 6 -2.38 -10.86 18.29
CA HIS A 6 -2.39 -10.10 17.06
C HIS A 6 -2.70 -8.66 17.46
N ASN A 7 -1.70 -7.78 17.40
CA ASN A 7 -1.86 -6.35 17.63
C ASN A 7 -1.98 -5.65 16.27
N PRO A 8 -3.21 -5.53 15.72
CA PRO A 8 -3.42 -5.03 14.36
C PRO A 8 -2.82 -3.64 14.19
N LYS A 9 -3.07 -2.72 15.15
CA LYS A 9 -2.59 -1.33 15.10
C LYS A 9 -1.06 -1.19 15.08
N GLY A 10 -0.35 -2.06 15.79
CA GLY A 10 1.12 -2.10 15.77
C GLY A 10 1.69 -2.61 14.45
N ASN A 11 0.96 -3.51 13.79
CA ASN A 11 1.32 -4.07 12.50
C ASN A 11 1.18 -3.02 11.38
N ILE A 12 0.09 -2.24 11.38
CA ILE A 12 -0.20 -1.22 10.34
C ILE A 12 0.90 -0.17 10.22
N MET A 13 1.42 0.32 11.35
CA MET A 13 2.45 1.38 11.32
C MET A 13 3.80 0.88 10.81
N SER A 14 4.15 -0.37 11.13
CA SER A 14 5.38 -1.00 10.63
C SER A 14 5.27 -1.23 9.13
N ILE A 15 4.16 -1.81 8.67
CA ILE A 15 3.96 -2.11 7.26
C ILE A 15 3.86 -0.84 6.44
N SER A 16 3.11 0.17 6.89
CA SER A 16 2.98 1.44 6.17
C SER A 16 4.32 2.16 5.99
N THR A 17 5.19 2.11 7.01
CA THR A 17 6.54 2.69 6.93
C THR A 17 7.40 1.98 5.89
N GLN A 18 7.30 0.66 5.79
CA GLN A 18 8.04 -0.11 4.79
C GLN A 18 7.48 0.12 3.38
N THR A 19 6.16 0.08 3.21
CA THR A 19 5.48 0.33 1.93
C THR A 19 5.81 1.72 1.40
N ALA A 20 5.82 2.75 2.27
CA ALA A 20 6.16 4.12 1.89
C ALA A 20 7.55 4.21 1.23
N LYS A 21 8.55 3.54 1.80
CA LYS A 21 9.92 3.53 1.24
C LYS A 21 9.97 2.94 -0.16
N LEU A 22 9.22 1.85 -0.39
CA LEU A 22 9.17 1.16 -1.68
C LEU A 22 8.42 1.98 -2.72
N VAL A 23 7.24 2.49 -2.37
CA VAL A 23 6.43 3.37 -3.23
C VAL A 23 7.23 4.60 -3.63
N ASP A 24 7.89 5.26 -2.68
CA ASP A 24 8.71 6.44 -2.96
C ASP A 24 9.92 6.12 -3.85
N LEU A 25 10.59 4.98 -3.63
CA LEU A 25 11.73 4.55 -4.43
C LEU A 25 11.31 4.26 -5.87
N VAL A 26 10.30 3.43 -6.06
CA VAL A 26 9.85 2.97 -7.39
C VAL A 26 9.27 4.14 -8.18
N ALA A 27 8.39 4.95 -7.57
CA ALA A 27 7.87 6.15 -8.23
C ALA A 27 8.97 7.15 -8.60
N ARG A 28 10.02 7.30 -7.78
CA ARG A 28 11.14 8.19 -8.10
C ARG A 28 11.96 7.71 -9.31
N VAL A 29 12.22 6.42 -9.42
CA VAL A 29 13.08 5.85 -10.48
C VAL A 29 12.28 5.65 -11.78
N HIS A 30 11.05 5.17 -11.67
CA HIS A 30 10.24 4.76 -12.82
C HIS A 30 9.14 5.76 -13.20
N GLY A 31 8.74 6.66 -12.30
CA GLY A 31 7.65 7.63 -12.51
C GLY A 31 7.73 8.47 -13.79
N PRO A 32 8.90 8.91 -14.28
CA PRO A 32 9.00 9.62 -15.56
C PRO A 32 8.46 8.83 -16.76
N ASN A 33 8.57 7.50 -16.74
CA ASN A 33 8.07 6.61 -17.81
C ASN A 33 6.71 5.97 -17.46
N HIS A 34 6.31 6.04 -16.19
CA HIS A 34 5.16 5.34 -15.63
C HIS A 34 4.35 6.30 -14.75
N PRO A 35 3.53 7.19 -15.36
CA PRO A 35 2.81 8.25 -14.63
C PRO A 35 1.82 7.70 -13.60
N HIS A 36 1.32 6.48 -13.78
CA HIS A 36 0.46 5.81 -12.80
C HIS A 36 1.16 5.61 -11.45
N LEU A 37 2.49 5.48 -11.42
CA LEU A 37 3.24 5.36 -10.16
C LEU A 37 3.21 6.64 -9.32
N ALA A 38 3.11 7.81 -9.96
CA ALA A 38 2.94 9.07 -9.24
C ALA A 38 1.55 9.13 -8.57
N GLU A 39 0.52 8.61 -9.24
CA GLU A 39 -0.84 8.51 -8.70
C GLU A 39 -0.91 7.49 -7.55
N VAL A 40 -0.34 6.29 -7.72
CA VAL A 40 -0.20 5.29 -6.64
C VAL A 40 0.48 5.90 -5.42
N LYS A 41 1.58 6.65 -5.63
CA LYS A 41 2.27 7.35 -4.55
C LYS A 41 1.37 8.36 -3.83
N SER A 42 0.65 9.21 -4.57
CA SER A 42 -0.25 10.21 -3.96
C SER A 42 -1.32 9.52 -3.11
N LEU A 43 -2.05 8.57 -3.71
CA LEU A 43 -3.15 7.87 -3.05
C LEU A 43 -2.67 7.10 -1.82
N PHE A 44 -1.51 6.44 -1.90
CA PHE A 44 -0.92 5.73 -0.77
C PHE A 44 -0.67 6.69 0.41
N HIS A 45 -0.02 7.83 0.17
CA HIS A 45 0.27 8.80 1.23
C HIS A 45 -1.01 9.44 1.79
N GLU A 46 -2.03 9.65 0.96
CA GLU A 46 -3.35 10.11 1.42
C GLU A 46 -4.03 9.10 2.36
N VAL A 47 -4.00 7.80 2.03
CA VAL A 47 -4.51 6.76 2.94
C VAL A 47 -3.68 6.73 4.23
N ASN A 48 -2.36 6.84 4.12
CA ASN A 48 -1.45 6.81 5.26
C ASN A 48 -1.72 7.95 6.26
N ASN A 49 -2.06 9.14 5.75
CA ASN A 49 -2.43 10.30 6.56
C ASN A 49 -3.79 10.13 7.26
N GLN A 50 -4.63 9.20 6.82
CA GLN A 50 -5.96 8.94 7.37
C GLN A 50 -6.01 7.73 8.31
N LEU A 51 -4.91 7.00 8.54
CA LEU A 51 -4.92 5.75 9.32
C LEU A 51 -5.43 5.91 10.77
N GLN A 52 -5.22 7.06 11.40
CA GLN A 52 -5.66 7.30 12.79
C GLN A 52 -7.15 7.66 12.90
N ALA A 53 -7.71 8.29 11.85
CA ALA A 53 -9.09 8.74 11.80
C ALA A 53 -9.64 8.56 10.37
N PRO A 54 -9.89 7.32 9.94
CA PRO A 54 -10.21 7.03 8.55
C PRO A 54 -11.62 7.45 8.19
N GLN A 55 -11.77 8.17 7.09
CA GLN A 55 -13.05 8.30 6.39
C GLN A 55 -13.25 7.03 5.55
N GLN A 56 -13.99 6.05 6.09
CA GLN A 56 -13.95 4.66 5.61
C GLN A 56 -14.21 4.51 4.10
N ASP A 57 -15.26 5.14 3.56
CA ASP A 57 -15.59 5.04 2.13
C ASP A 57 -14.52 5.66 1.23
N GLU A 58 -13.92 6.76 1.67
CA GLU A 58 -12.84 7.44 0.96
C GLU A 58 -11.57 6.57 0.95
N VAL A 59 -11.18 6.03 2.11
CA VAL A 59 -10.04 5.13 2.22
C VAL A 59 -10.23 3.89 1.35
N ARG A 60 -11.42 3.25 1.39
CA ARG A 60 -11.74 2.09 0.54
C ARG A 60 -11.65 2.42 -0.94
N SER A 61 -12.16 3.57 -1.34
CA SER A 61 -12.11 4.02 -2.74
C SER A 61 -10.67 4.24 -3.21
N LYS A 62 -9.82 4.85 -2.37
CA LYS A 62 -8.39 5.05 -2.68
C LYS A 62 -7.62 3.74 -2.76
N LEU A 63 -7.87 2.80 -1.84
CA LEU A 63 -7.26 1.46 -1.88
C LEU A 63 -7.65 0.72 -3.16
N ALA A 64 -8.94 0.71 -3.52
CA ALA A 64 -9.40 0.10 -4.76
C ALA A 64 -8.73 0.71 -6.00
N ARG A 65 -8.52 2.04 -6.01
CA ARG A 65 -7.81 2.72 -7.09
C ARG A 65 -6.33 2.35 -7.14
N ILE A 66 -5.65 2.24 -5.99
CA ILE A 66 -4.26 1.77 -5.93
C ILE A 66 -4.15 0.37 -6.53
N ARG A 67 -5.06 -0.53 -6.15
CA ARG A 67 -5.13 -1.91 -6.66
C ARG A 67 -5.36 -1.99 -8.16
N GLU A 68 -6.23 -1.13 -8.70
CA GLU A 68 -6.45 -1.03 -10.15
C GLU A 68 -5.16 -0.60 -10.87
N LEU A 69 -4.51 0.46 -10.38
CA LEU A 69 -3.28 1.01 -10.99
C LEU A 69 -2.07 0.05 -10.89
N SER A 70 -2.06 -0.83 -9.89
CA SER A 70 -1.05 -1.87 -9.72
C SER A 70 -1.37 -3.18 -10.46
N ASN A 71 -2.47 -3.21 -11.24
CA ASN A 71 -2.97 -4.43 -11.88
C ASN A 71 -3.12 -5.59 -10.87
N ASP A 72 -3.91 -5.38 -9.82
CA ASP A 72 -4.09 -6.35 -8.73
C ASP A 72 -2.77 -6.72 -8.04
N PHE A 73 -1.83 -5.77 -7.93
CA PHE A 73 -0.48 -5.97 -7.41
C PHE A 73 0.32 -7.03 -8.17
N GLN A 74 0.04 -7.18 -9.47
CA GLN A 74 0.78 -8.09 -10.33
C GLN A 74 1.88 -7.35 -11.05
N THR A 75 3.12 -7.67 -10.70
CA THR A 75 4.28 -7.13 -11.39
C THR A 75 4.41 -7.74 -12.79
N PRO A 76 4.65 -6.94 -13.84
CA PRO A 76 4.98 -7.43 -15.18
C PRO A 76 6.21 -8.33 -15.19
N SER A 77 6.31 -9.23 -16.19
CA SER A 77 7.42 -10.18 -16.32
C SER A 77 8.79 -9.53 -16.53
N ASP A 78 8.82 -8.29 -17.02
CA ASP A 78 10.01 -7.45 -17.19
C ASP A 78 10.22 -6.47 -16.02
N GLY A 79 9.38 -6.53 -14.98
CA GLY A 79 9.50 -5.71 -13.79
C GLY A 79 10.71 -6.07 -12.93
N CYS A 80 11.38 -5.05 -12.40
CA CYS A 80 12.54 -5.24 -11.52
C CYS A 80 12.13 -5.75 -10.13
N GLU A 81 13.08 -6.33 -9.38
CA GLU A 81 12.87 -6.83 -8.02
C GLU A 81 12.27 -5.77 -7.08
N GLY A 82 12.67 -4.50 -7.24
CA GLY A 82 12.11 -3.38 -6.46
C GLY A 82 10.61 -3.15 -6.72
N TYR A 83 10.17 -3.34 -7.96
CA TYR A 83 8.76 -3.23 -8.33
C TYR A 83 7.96 -4.39 -7.71
N GLN A 84 8.51 -5.61 -7.76
CA GLN A 84 7.90 -6.80 -7.12
C GLN A 84 7.72 -6.62 -5.61
N MET A 85 8.75 -6.09 -4.93
CA MET A 85 8.66 -5.79 -3.51
C MET A 85 7.62 -4.72 -3.21
N MET A 86 7.52 -3.68 -4.03
CA MET A 86 6.50 -2.63 -3.88
C MET A 86 5.10 -3.21 -3.98
N ASP A 87 4.81 -3.99 -5.03
CA ASP A 87 3.49 -4.59 -5.24
C ASP A 87 3.11 -5.55 -4.10
N ALA A 88 4.02 -6.42 -3.68
CA ALA A 88 3.79 -7.31 -2.54
C ALA A 88 3.48 -6.52 -1.24
N SER A 89 4.25 -5.46 -0.99
CA SER A 89 4.05 -4.63 0.19
C SER A 89 2.76 -3.80 0.14
N LEU A 90 2.33 -3.37 -1.05
CA LEU A 90 1.04 -2.70 -1.26
C LEU A 90 -0.14 -3.67 -1.03
N ALA A 91 -0.02 -4.93 -1.45
CA ALA A 91 -1.05 -5.95 -1.21
C ALA A 91 -1.23 -6.23 0.28
N ASP A 92 -0.13 -6.42 1.02
CA ASP A 92 -0.19 -6.63 2.46
C ASP A 92 -0.73 -5.38 3.19
N TYR A 93 -0.34 -4.18 2.75
CA TYR A 93 -0.85 -2.92 3.28
C TYR A 93 -2.37 -2.78 3.07
N GLU A 94 -2.88 -3.04 1.87
CA GLU A 94 -4.32 -3.00 1.59
C GLU A 94 -5.08 -3.97 2.51
N ALA A 95 -4.62 -5.21 2.63
CA ALA A 95 -5.25 -6.23 3.47
C ALA A 95 -5.34 -5.80 4.93
N GLU A 96 -4.24 -5.28 5.49
CA GLU A 96 -4.18 -4.83 6.87
C GLU A 96 -5.07 -3.60 7.12
N VAL A 97 -5.04 -2.61 6.22
CA VAL A 97 -5.89 -1.42 6.37
C VAL A 97 -7.37 -1.80 6.30
N LEU A 98 -7.77 -2.64 5.33
CA LEU A 98 -9.16 -3.10 5.21
C LEU A 98 -9.61 -3.90 6.44
N ALA A 99 -8.75 -4.76 7.00
CA ALA A 99 -9.06 -5.48 8.24
C ALA A 99 -9.31 -4.53 9.41
N ASN A 100 -8.52 -3.46 9.52
CA ASN A 100 -8.67 -2.45 10.58
C ASN A 100 -9.91 -1.55 10.39
N LEU A 101 -10.37 -1.32 9.15
CA LEU A 101 -11.64 -0.60 8.93
C LEU A 101 -12.87 -1.42 9.38
N ASN A 102 -12.74 -2.75 9.47
CA ASN A 102 -13.83 -3.66 9.87
C ASN A 102 -13.82 -4.00 11.38
N SER A 103 -12.88 -3.45 12.14
CA SER A 103 -12.64 -3.76 13.57
C SER A 103 -13.24 -2.68 14.49
#